data_AF-A0A9W6MNP4-F1
#
_entry.id   AF-A0A9W6MNP4-F1
#
_cell.length_a   1.000
_cell.length_b   1.000
_cell.length_c   1.000
_cell.angle_alpha   90.00
_cell.angle_beta   90.00
_cell.angle_gamma   90.00
#
_symmetry.space_group_name_H-M   'P 1'
#
loop_
_entity.id
_entity.type
_entity.pdbx_description
1 polymer ?
#
loop_
_entity_poly.entity_id
_entity_poly.type
_entity_poly.pdbx_seq_one_letter_code
_entity_poly.pdbx_strand_id
1 'polypeptide(L)'
;MSNVDLISLTKTLSRDPILALLEAASYIRSSVDVETVSEPEANRLSSFLNALLDRNDYNKVKKFDTDATDHLVEILRVISELEAEAVVDQLFEDIEACQEPIGFAKLNENEKSQIHSLLAKIRQLIESSDISDRKKNALYHRLAALHEEVDLVATSTDRFFAFMGDIAFTAGEMAKNAKPVVDAFKEIMSVLNSRRAEDEGVRLPSPDEILRLPGSDTEGEAK
;
A
#
# COMPACT_ATOMS: atom_id res chain seq x y z
N MET A 1 -10.34 -22.37 19.48
CA MET A 1 -9.86 -20.99 19.76
C MET A 1 -9.68 -20.80 21.26
N SER A 2 -8.61 -20.13 21.70
CA SER A 2 -8.55 -19.58 23.06
C SER A 2 -9.78 -18.68 23.27
N ASN A 3 -10.38 -18.72 24.46
CA ASN A 3 -11.63 -18.04 24.79
C ASN A 3 -11.42 -16.51 24.92
N VAL A 4 -10.87 -15.89 23.87
CA VAL A 4 -10.60 -14.46 23.81
C VAL A 4 -11.93 -13.76 23.66
N ASP A 5 -12.23 -12.89 24.62
CA ASP A 5 -13.44 -12.08 24.61
C ASP A 5 -13.33 -11.03 23.50
N LEU A 6 -13.93 -11.31 22.35
CA LEU A 6 -13.94 -10.42 21.18
C LEU A 6 -14.46 -9.02 21.53
N ILE A 7 -15.37 -8.90 22.49
CA ILE A 7 -15.90 -7.61 22.93
C ILE A 7 -14.82 -6.80 23.64
N SER A 8 -13.95 -7.44 24.42
CA SER A 8 -12.80 -6.78 25.03
C SER A 8 -11.79 -6.30 23.99
N LEU A 9 -11.63 -7.05 22.88
CA LEU A 9 -10.74 -6.71 21.77
C LEU A 9 -11.17 -5.39 21.12
N THR A 10 -12.47 -5.11 21.00
CA THR A 10 -12.93 -3.83 20.43
C THR A 10 -12.28 -2.65 21.13
N LYS A 11 -12.14 -2.69 22.47
CA LYS A 11 -11.58 -1.60 23.30
C LYS A 11 -10.10 -1.34 23.06
N THR A 12 -9.36 -2.33 22.58
CA THR A 12 -7.93 -2.22 22.29
C THR A 12 -7.62 -1.78 20.86
N LEU A 13 -8.60 -1.85 19.96
CA LEU A 13 -8.43 -1.41 18.57
C LEU A 13 -8.32 0.11 18.45
N SER A 14 -7.71 0.54 17.35
CA SER A 14 -7.54 1.95 16.98
C SER A 14 -8.84 2.76 17.11
N ARG A 15 -8.69 4.07 17.35
CA ARG A 15 -9.81 5.03 17.28
C ARG A 15 -10.06 5.52 15.87
N ASP A 16 -9.07 5.37 14.99
CA ASP A 16 -9.28 5.60 13.58
C ASP A 16 -10.18 4.46 13.04
N PRO A 17 -11.30 4.80 12.37
CA PRO A 17 -12.26 3.81 11.93
C PRO A 17 -11.65 2.76 11.00
N ILE A 18 -10.84 3.20 10.03
CA ILE A 18 -10.32 2.36 8.94
C ILE A 18 -9.27 1.41 9.52
N LEU A 19 -8.34 1.95 10.31
CA LEU A 19 -7.35 1.14 11.04
C LEU A 19 -8.00 0.12 11.97
N ALA A 20 -9.07 0.48 12.67
CA ALA A 20 -9.79 -0.45 13.55
C ALA A 20 -10.41 -1.63 12.76
N LEU A 21 -10.93 -1.39 11.56
CA LEU A 21 -11.44 -2.44 10.67
C LEU A 21 -10.31 -3.34 10.15
N LEU A 22 -9.17 -2.77 9.75
CA LEU A 22 -8.00 -3.52 9.28
C LEU A 22 -7.38 -4.39 10.38
N GLU A 23 -7.26 -3.85 11.60
CA GLU A 23 -6.77 -4.60 12.76
C GLU A 23 -7.72 -5.76 13.12
N ALA A 24 -9.03 -5.49 13.13
CA ALA A 24 -10.06 -6.51 13.35
C ALA A 24 -10.03 -7.60 12.26
N ALA A 25 -9.88 -7.20 10.99
CA ALA A 25 -9.77 -8.10 9.86
C ALA A 25 -8.58 -9.04 9.96
N SER A 26 -7.40 -8.48 10.25
CA SER A 26 -6.16 -9.23 10.44
C SER A 26 -6.28 -10.23 11.59
N TYR A 27 -6.92 -9.82 12.68
CA TYR A 27 -7.23 -10.70 13.81
C TYR A 27 -8.16 -11.85 13.42
N ILE A 28 -9.24 -11.58 12.67
CA ILE A 28 -10.18 -12.60 12.21
C ILE A 28 -9.49 -13.59 11.27
N ARG A 29 -8.75 -13.10 10.26
CA ARG A 29 -8.03 -13.93 9.28
C ARG A 29 -6.97 -14.83 9.94
N SER A 30 -6.32 -14.37 11.01
CA SER A 30 -5.33 -15.17 11.75
C SER A 30 -5.96 -16.16 12.74
N SER A 31 -7.21 -15.95 13.13
CA SER A 31 -7.86 -16.73 14.20
C SER A 31 -8.92 -17.72 13.69
N VAL A 32 -9.39 -17.56 12.45
CA VAL A 32 -10.57 -18.23 11.92
C VAL A 32 -10.25 -18.85 10.56
N ASP A 33 -10.44 -20.16 10.44
CA ASP A 33 -10.42 -20.86 9.16
C ASP A 33 -11.79 -20.75 8.51
N VAL A 34 -11.87 -19.94 7.44
CA VAL A 34 -13.13 -19.54 6.78
C VAL A 34 -13.89 -20.76 6.22
N GLU A 35 -13.18 -21.84 5.86
CA GLU A 35 -13.80 -23.04 5.28
C GLU A 35 -14.50 -23.93 6.33
N THR A 36 -14.20 -23.75 7.61
CA THR A 36 -14.64 -24.65 8.70
C THR A 36 -15.36 -23.94 9.85
N VAL A 37 -15.76 -22.68 9.66
CA VAL A 37 -16.42 -21.86 10.69
C VAL A 37 -17.75 -22.48 11.13
N SER A 38 -17.89 -22.69 12.43
CA SER A 38 -19.15 -23.11 13.02
C SER A 38 -20.15 -21.95 13.10
N GLU A 39 -21.44 -22.22 12.96
CA GLU A 39 -22.52 -21.21 13.06
C GLU A 39 -22.46 -20.37 14.37
N PRO A 40 -22.14 -20.94 15.55
CA PRO A 40 -21.95 -20.15 16.77
C PRO A 40 -20.76 -19.18 16.70
N GLU A 41 -19.67 -19.54 16.03
CA GLU A 41 -18.52 -18.67 15.82
C GLU A 41 -18.82 -17.57 14.81
N ALA A 42 -19.56 -17.87 13.74
CA ALA A 42 -20.03 -16.87 12.79
C ALA A 42 -20.91 -15.81 13.48
N ASN A 43 -21.83 -16.22 14.35
CA ASN A 43 -22.68 -15.31 15.12
C ASN A 43 -21.88 -14.43 16.10
N ARG A 44 -20.83 -14.98 16.72
CA ARG A 44 -19.91 -14.21 17.58
C ARG A 44 -19.12 -13.17 16.80
N LEU A 45 -18.61 -13.52 15.62
CA LEU A 45 -17.88 -12.61 14.74
C LEU A 45 -18.79 -11.50 14.23
N SER A 46 -20.01 -11.83 13.78
CA SER A 46 -21.01 -10.84 13.35
C SER A 46 -21.35 -9.85 14.47
N SER A 47 -21.55 -10.34 15.71
CA SER A 47 -21.78 -9.48 16.88
C SER A 47 -20.61 -8.55 17.18
N PHE A 48 -19.37 -9.05 17.07
CA PHE A 48 -18.16 -8.26 17.24
C PHE A 48 -18.03 -7.16 16.18
N LEU A 49 -18.30 -7.49 14.92
CA LEU A 49 -18.21 -6.56 13.79
C LEU A 49 -19.28 -5.47 13.90
N ASN A 50 -20.52 -5.81 14.24
CA ASN A 50 -21.56 -4.83 14.49
C ASN A 50 -21.20 -3.88 15.64
N ALA A 51 -20.64 -4.39 16.74
CA ALA A 51 -20.18 -3.55 17.84
C ALA A 51 -19.04 -2.60 17.43
N LEU A 52 -18.17 -3.04 16.51
CA LEU A 52 -17.08 -2.23 15.97
C LEU A 52 -17.59 -1.15 15.00
N LEU A 53 -18.58 -1.48 14.19
CA LEU A 53 -19.27 -0.54 13.29
C LEU A 53 -20.03 0.53 14.08
N ASP A 54 -20.78 0.12 15.09
CA ASP A 54 -21.53 1.03 15.98
C ASP A 54 -20.60 1.97 16.74
N ARG A 55 -19.45 1.47 17.22
CA ARG A 55 -18.47 2.28 17.96
C ARG A 55 -17.89 3.41 17.11
N ASN A 56 -17.69 3.19 15.81
CA ASN A 56 -16.98 4.12 14.93
C ASN A 56 -17.93 4.95 14.04
N ASP A 57 -19.24 4.96 14.35
CA ASP A 57 -20.27 5.76 13.67
C ASP A 57 -20.28 5.56 12.14
N TYR A 58 -20.19 4.30 11.71
CA TYR A 58 -20.14 3.88 10.31
C TYR A 58 -21.49 3.96 9.59
N ASN A 59 -22.28 5.01 9.83
CA ASN A 59 -23.57 5.25 9.15
C ASN A 59 -23.48 5.35 7.61
N LYS A 60 -22.26 5.36 7.04
CA LYS A 60 -21.98 5.37 5.59
C LYS A 60 -21.64 4.00 4.99
N VAL A 61 -21.23 3.02 5.79
CA VAL A 61 -20.96 1.67 5.31
C VAL A 61 -22.28 0.90 5.38
N LYS A 62 -22.75 0.39 4.23
CA LYS A 62 -24.05 -0.29 4.11
C LYS A 62 -24.28 -1.24 5.30
N LYS A 63 -25.44 -1.14 5.94
CA LYS A 63 -25.89 -2.15 6.89
C LYS A 63 -25.88 -3.51 6.20
N PHE A 64 -25.20 -4.48 6.79
CA PHE A 64 -25.19 -5.85 6.31
C PHE A 64 -26.55 -6.49 6.72
N ASP A 65 -27.30 -7.01 5.74
CA ASP A 65 -28.67 -7.54 5.92
C ASP A 65 -28.81 -8.89 5.18
N THR A 66 -27.87 -9.80 5.43
CA THR A 66 -27.80 -11.15 4.83
C THR A 66 -27.62 -12.25 5.89
N ASP A 67 -27.50 -13.52 5.53
CA ASP A 67 -27.28 -14.60 6.52
C ASP A 67 -25.88 -14.49 7.18
N ALA A 68 -25.63 -15.12 8.32
CA ALA A 68 -24.40 -14.93 9.12
C ALA A 68 -23.12 -15.34 8.38
N THR A 69 -23.19 -16.34 7.50
CA THR A 69 -22.09 -16.76 6.62
C THR A 69 -21.89 -15.80 5.45
N ASP A 70 -22.98 -15.28 4.88
CA ASP A 70 -22.92 -14.28 3.81
C ASP A 70 -22.33 -12.95 4.32
N HIS A 71 -22.60 -12.61 5.59
CA HIS A 71 -21.98 -11.49 6.28
C HIS A 71 -20.46 -11.60 6.33
N LEU A 72 -19.92 -12.77 6.67
CA LEU A 72 -18.47 -12.94 6.77
C LEU A 72 -17.79 -12.80 5.40
N VAL A 73 -18.39 -13.35 4.35
CA VAL A 73 -17.87 -13.21 2.98
C VAL A 73 -17.91 -11.75 2.54
N GLU A 74 -19.04 -11.07 2.75
CA GLU A 74 -19.20 -9.66 2.37
C GLU A 74 -18.26 -8.75 3.19
N ILE A 75 -18.04 -9.06 4.46
CA ILE A 75 -17.10 -8.32 5.31
C ILE A 75 -15.66 -8.56 4.86
N LEU A 76 -15.26 -9.79 4.56
CA LEU A 76 -13.92 -10.07 4.00
C LEU A 76 -13.71 -9.39 2.65
N ARG A 77 -14.77 -9.26 1.85
CA ARG A 77 -14.76 -8.49 0.59
C ARG A 77 -14.52 -7.01 0.87
N VAL A 78 -15.31 -6.39 1.75
CA VAL A 78 -15.18 -4.96 2.13
C VAL A 78 -13.81 -4.69 2.76
N ILE A 79 -13.31 -5.59 3.60
CA ILE A 79 -11.95 -5.52 4.17
C ILE A 79 -10.91 -5.51 3.05
N SER A 80 -11.03 -6.41 2.06
CA SER A 80 -10.06 -6.47 0.96
C SER A 80 -10.09 -5.20 0.10
N GLU A 81 -11.27 -4.58 -0.05
CA GLU A 81 -11.43 -3.28 -0.72
C GLU A 81 -10.79 -2.15 0.09
N LEU A 82 -11.00 -2.11 1.41
CA LEU A 82 -10.39 -1.12 2.30
C LEU A 82 -8.87 -1.30 2.43
N GLU A 83 -8.36 -2.54 2.42
CA GLU A 83 -6.93 -2.83 2.35
C GLU A 83 -6.33 -2.27 1.06
N ALA A 84 -7.02 -2.43 -0.07
CA ALA A 84 -6.59 -1.87 -1.35
C ALA A 84 -6.61 -0.33 -1.33
N GLU A 85 -7.66 0.27 -0.75
CA GLU A 85 -7.79 1.73 -0.60
C GLU A 85 -6.70 2.31 0.31
N ALA A 86 -6.44 1.70 1.47
CA ALA A 86 -5.36 2.13 2.37
C ALA A 86 -3.96 1.99 1.74
N VAL A 87 -3.74 0.97 0.91
CA VAL A 87 -2.50 0.84 0.13
C VAL A 87 -2.41 1.94 -0.92
N VAL A 88 -3.52 2.31 -1.55
CA VAL A 88 -3.60 3.41 -2.52
C VAL A 88 -3.36 4.76 -1.84
N ASP A 89 -3.93 5.00 -0.67
CA ASP A 89 -3.72 6.22 0.11
C ASP A 89 -2.26 6.35 0.56
N GLN A 90 -1.67 5.27 1.08
CA GLN A 90 -0.25 5.25 1.42
C GLN A 90 0.63 5.48 0.18
N LEU A 91 0.22 4.96 -0.98
CA LEU A 91 0.87 5.22 -2.25
C LEU A 91 0.76 6.69 -2.66
N PHE A 92 -0.41 7.32 -2.50
CA PHE A 92 -0.60 8.74 -2.78
C PHE A 92 0.23 9.61 -1.85
N GLU A 93 0.29 9.28 -0.55
CA GLU A 93 1.18 9.95 0.40
C GLU A 93 2.66 9.77 0.01
N ASP A 94 3.07 8.56 -0.40
CA ASP A 94 4.43 8.30 -0.88
C ASP A 94 4.75 9.11 -2.15
N ILE A 95 3.77 9.26 -3.07
CA ILE A 95 3.90 10.06 -4.30
C ILE A 95 3.96 11.56 -3.97
N GLU A 96 3.14 12.05 -3.04
CA GLU A 96 3.14 13.44 -2.61
C GLU A 96 4.41 13.80 -1.82
N ALA A 97 4.94 12.87 -1.01
CA ALA A 97 6.25 13.01 -0.38
C ALA A 97 7.39 13.05 -1.41
N CYS A 98 7.17 12.49 -2.61
CA CYS A 98 8.10 12.56 -3.75
C CYS A 98 7.93 13.82 -4.61
N GLN A 99 7.23 14.88 -4.15
CA GLN A 99 7.03 16.15 -4.88
C GLN A 99 8.33 16.93 -5.14
N GLU A 100 9.14 16.42 -6.08
CA GLU A 100 9.85 17.22 -7.08
C GLU A 100 9.77 16.50 -8.44
N PRO A 101 8.87 16.90 -9.36
CA PRO A 101 9.02 16.58 -10.79
C PRO A 101 10.06 17.55 -11.40
N ILE A 102 11.07 17.19 -12.20
CA ILE A 102 11.25 16.18 -13.25
C ILE A 102 12.75 15.81 -13.24
N GLY A 103 13.07 14.51 -13.19
CA GLY A 103 14.46 14.04 -13.23
C GLY A 103 14.67 12.92 -14.24
N PHE A 104 15.85 12.90 -14.86
CA PHE A 104 16.30 11.74 -15.64
C PHE A 104 17.17 10.85 -14.75
N ALA A 105 16.97 9.54 -14.82
CA ALA A 105 17.89 8.59 -14.21
C ALA A 105 18.79 8.00 -15.29
N LYS A 106 20.12 8.05 -15.10
CA LYS A 106 21.04 7.24 -15.90
C LYS A 106 21.22 5.88 -15.24
N LEU A 107 20.72 4.86 -15.91
CA LEU A 107 20.77 3.48 -15.44
C LEU A 107 21.95 2.74 -16.07
N ASN A 108 22.63 1.93 -15.27
CA ASN A 108 23.59 0.96 -15.80
C ASN A 108 22.88 -0.33 -16.26
N GLU A 109 23.60 -1.19 -16.98
CA GLU A 109 23.06 -2.44 -17.53
C GLU A 109 22.47 -3.38 -16.46
N ASN A 110 23.06 -3.42 -15.27
CA ASN A 110 22.55 -4.26 -14.19
C ASN A 110 21.20 -3.74 -13.68
N GLU A 111 21.04 -2.42 -13.52
CA GLU A 111 19.78 -1.79 -13.14
C GLU A 111 18.71 -1.91 -14.19
N LYS A 112 19.06 -1.73 -15.47
CA LYS A 112 18.14 -1.97 -16.58
C LYS A 112 17.62 -3.40 -16.53
N SER A 113 18.52 -4.37 -16.36
CA SER A 113 18.15 -5.78 -16.21
C SER A 113 17.25 -6.03 -14.99
N GLN A 114 17.55 -5.40 -13.84
CA GLN A 114 16.73 -5.52 -12.64
C GLN A 114 15.33 -4.95 -12.88
N ILE A 115 15.22 -3.74 -13.42
CA ILE A 115 13.92 -3.11 -13.69
C ILE A 115 13.13 -3.93 -14.71
N HIS A 116 13.75 -4.46 -15.77
CA HIS A 116 13.06 -5.36 -16.71
C HIS A 116 12.52 -6.62 -16.05
N SER A 117 13.26 -7.20 -15.10
CA SER A 117 12.78 -8.38 -14.35
C SER A 117 11.56 -8.04 -13.49
N LEU A 118 11.53 -6.84 -12.89
CA LEU A 118 10.40 -6.36 -12.11
C LEU A 118 9.19 -6.02 -12.99
N LEU A 119 9.40 -5.39 -14.15
CA LEU A 119 8.34 -5.13 -15.13
C LEU A 119 7.73 -6.45 -15.66
N ALA A 120 8.56 -7.47 -15.89
CA ALA A 120 8.09 -8.80 -16.27
C ALA A 120 7.26 -9.46 -15.17
N LYS A 121 7.67 -9.31 -13.90
CA LYS A 121 6.90 -9.77 -12.74
C LYS A 121 5.56 -9.05 -12.63
N ILE A 122 5.53 -7.74 -12.79
CA ILE A 122 4.29 -6.94 -12.78
C ILE A 122 3.36 -7.41 -13.89
N ARG A 123 3.88 -7.67 -15.10
CA ARG A 123 3.09 -8.21 -16.20
C ARG A 123 2.42 -9.55 -15.84
N GLN A 124 3.15 -10.48 -15.23
CA GLN A 124 2.61 -11.77 -14.80
C GLN A 124 1.50 -11.60 -13.76
N LEU A 125 1.68 -10.68 -12.81
CA LEU A 125 0.69 -10.38 -11.78
C LEU A 125 -0.59 -9.77 -12.37
N ILE A 126 -0.46 -8.84 -13.32
CA ILE A 126 -1.61 -8.28 -14.06
C ILE A 126 -2.35 -9.39 -14.82
N GLU A 127 -1.62 -10.30 -15.48
CA GLU A 127 -2.23 -11.41 -16.22
C GLU A 127 -3.08 -12.29 -15.30
N SER A 128 -2.54 -12.62 -14.12
CA SER A 128 -3.22 -13.41 -13.09
C SER A 128 -4.31 -12.67 -12.30
N SER A 129 -4.54 -11.38 -12.58
CA SER A 129 -5.53 -10.57 -11.87
C SER A 129 -6.93 -10.64 -12.49
N ASP A 130 -7.93 -10.30 -11.68
CA ASP A 130 -9.35 -10.35 -12.07
C ASP A 130 -9.83 -9.04 -12.75
N ILE A 131 -8.91 -8.13 -13.09
CA ILE A 131 -9.26 -6.88 -13.76
C ILE A 131 -9.76 -7.14 -15.20
N SER A 132 -10.63 -6.26 -15.70
CA SER A 132 -11.18 -6.39 -17.05
C SER A 132 -10.11 -6.39 -18.15
N ASP A 133 -10.33 -7.13 -19.23
CA ASP A 133 -9.41 -7.20 -20.39
C ASP A 133 -9.08 -5.81 -20.96
N ARG A 134 -10.05 -4.89 -20.96
CA ARG A 134 -9.83 -3.50 -21.37
C ARG A 134 -8.75 -2.82 -20.52
N LYS A 135 -8.79 -3.01 -19.20
CA LYS A 135 -7.81 -2.44 -18.27
C LYS A 135 -6.48 -3.18 -18.34
N LYS A 136 -6.47 -4.51 -18.46
CA LYS A 136 -5.23 -5.29 -18.73
C LYS A 136 -4.50 -4.75 -19.96
N ASN A 137 -5.22 -4.58 -21.07
CA ASN A 137 -4.65 -4.07 -22.31
C ASN A 137 -4.07 -2.64 -22.15
N ALA A 138 -4.75 -1.78 -21.39
CA ALA A 138 -4.23 -0.44 -21.09
C ALA A 138 -2.92 -0.51 -20.28
N LEU A 139 -2.88 -1.34 -19.23
CA LEU A 139 -1.67 -1.55 -18.43
C LEU A 139 -0.54 -2.20 -19.24
N TYR A 140 -0.84 -3.16 -20.12
CA TYR A 140 0.17 -3.77 -21.00
C TYR A 140 0.76 -2.79 -21.99
N HIS A 141 -0.05 -1.90 -22.55
CA HIS A 141 0.45 -0.84 -23.41
C HIS A 141 1.40 0.09 -22.64
N ARG A 142 1.05 0.45 -21.40
CA ARG A 142 1.92 1.27 -20.52
C ARG A 142 3.21 0.54 -20.14
N LEU A 143 3.13 -0.73 -19.78
CA LEU A 143 4.31 -1.55 -19.48
C LEU A 143 5.26 -1.65 -20.67
N ALA A 144 4.74 -1.84 -21.88
CA ALA A 144 5.58 -1.86 -23.09
C ALA A 144 6.31 -0.53 -23.28
N ALA A 145 5.61 0.60 -23.08
CA ALA A 145 6.24 1.92 -23.13
C ALA A 145 7.30 2.12 -22.04
N LEU A 146 7.11 1.55 -20.83
CA LEU A 146 8.12 1.58 -19.78
C LEU A 146 9.33 0.71 -20.11
N HIS A 147 9.14 -0.46 -20.72
CA HIS A 147 10.26 -1.28 -21.20
C HIS A 147 11.14 -0.47 -22.17
N GLU A 148 10.52 0.20 -23.14
CA GLU A 148 11.25 1.06 -24.09
C GLU A 148 11.94 2.24 -23.40
N GLU A 149 11.32 2.81 -22.35
CA GLU A 149 11.89 3.93 -21.59
C GLU A 149 13.14 3.54 -20.79
N VAL A 150 13.18 2.33 -20.22
CA VAL A 150 14.34 1.80 -19.48
C VAL A 150 15.54 1.61 -20.41
N ASP A 151 15.29 1.25 -21.67
CA ASP A 151 16.34 1.04 -22.66
C ASP A 151 17.02 2.34 -23.10
N LEU A 152 16.39 3.50 -22.87
CA LEU A 152 16.97 4.80 -23.20
C LEU A 152 18.26 5.08 -22.40
N VAL A 153 19.08 5.99 -22.93
CA VAL A 153 20.31 6.46 -22.26
C VAL A 153 19.97 7.27 -20.99
N ALA A 154 18.87 8.01 -21.04
CA ALA A 154 18.33 8.77 -19.93
C ALA A 154 16.85 8.40 -19.78
N THR A 155 16.52 7.74 -18.68
CA THR A 155 15.18 7.24 -18.40
C THR A 155 14.36 8.35 -17.72
N SER A 156 13.24 8.74 -18.33
CA SER A 156 12.32 9.70 -17.74
C SER A 156 11.57 9.07 -16.57
N THR A 157 11.72 9.63 -15.38
CA THR A 157 11.01 9.17 -14.17
C THR A 157 9.50 9.47 -14.22
N ASP A 158 9.07 10.48 -14.99
CA ASP A 158 7.66 10.88 -15.12
C ASP A 158 6.76 9.75 -15.62
N ARG A 159 7.26 8.93 -16.54
CA ARG A 159 6.48 7.81 -17.09
C ARG A 159 6.19 6.73 -16.05
N PHE A 160 7.08 6.57 -15.07
CA PHE A 160 6.90 5.65 -13.96
C PHE A 160 5.84 6.16 -13.00
N PHE A 161 5.87 7.45 -12.62
CA PHE A 161 4.80 8.04 -11.81
C PHE A 161 3.43 7.99 -12.50
N ALA A 162 3.37 8.20 -13.81
CA ALA A 162 2.13 8.04 -14.56
C ALA A 162 1.59 6.59 -14.47
N PHE A 163 2.46 5.60 -14.59
CA PHE A 163 2.07 4.20 -14.48
C PHE A 163 1.70 3.79 -13.05
N MET A 164 2.33 4.39 -12.02
CA MET A 164 1.92 4.25 -10.63
C MET A 164 0.45 4.65 -10.44
N GLY A 165 0.04 5.78 -11.02
CA GLY A 165 -1.36 6.21 -11.01
C GLY A 165 -2.30 5.23 -11.70
N ASP A 166 -1.89 4.66 -12.83
CA ASP A 166 -2.65 3.62 -13.55
C ASP A 166 -2.80 2.33 -12.69
N ILE A 167 -1.74 1.93 -11.95
CA ILE A 167 -1.81 0.82 -10.97
C ILE A 167 -2.79 1.16 -9.84
N ALA A 168 -2.66 2.34 -9.23
CA ALA A 168 -3.53 2.76 -8.13
C ALA A 168 -5.02 2.74 -8.53
N PHE A 169 -5.33 3.22 -9.73
CA PHE A 169 -6.70 3.19 -10.27
C PHE A 169 -7.26 1.78 -10.51
N THR A 170 -6.39 0.79 -10.70
CA THR A 170 -6.78 -0.61 -10.95
C THR A 170 -6.60 -1.52 -9.73
N ALA A 171 -5.99 -1.02 -8.65
CA ALA A 171 -5.64 -1.80 -7.46
C ALA A 171 -6.86 -2.46 -6.80
N GLY A 172 -7.98 -1.74 -6.66
CA GLY A 172 -9.20 -2.30 -6.07
C GLY A 172 -9.74 -3.53 -6.83
N GLU A 173 -9.61 -3.55 -8.16
CA GLU A 173 -10.05 -4.68 -8.99
C GLU A 173 -9.00 -5.81 -9.07
N MET A 174 -7.74 -5.53 -8.75
CA MET A 174 -6.68 -6.55 -8.71
C MET A 174 -6.80 -7.48 -7.50
N ALA A 175 -7.56 -7.08 -6.47
CA ALA A 175 -7.76 -7.82 -5.22
C ALA A 175 -6.42 -8.33 -4.64
N LYS A 176 -6.25 -9.65 -4.51
CA LYS A 176 -5.04 -10.28 -3.95
C LYS A 176 -3.75 -9.96 -4.70
N ASN A 177 -3.83 -9.55 -5.97
CA ASN A 177 -2.66 -9.22 -6.79
C ASN A 177 -2.24 -7.74 -6.69
N ALA A 178 -3.07 -6.87 -6.08
CA ALA A 178 -2.77 -5.45 -5.95
C ALA A 178 -1.46 -5.22 -5.19
N LYS A 179 -1.35 -5.82 -4.00
CA LYS A 179 -0.18 -5.66 -3.13
C LYS A 179 1.12 -6.15 -3.80
N PRO A 180 1.20 -7.37 -4.37
CA PRO A 180 2.39 -7.82 -5.08
C PRO A 180 2.81 -6.91 -6.25
N VAL A 181 1.84 -6.32 -6.98
CA VAL A 181 2.12 -5.39 -8.08
C VAL A 181 2.74 -4.11 -7.54
N VAL A 182 2.11 -3.53 -6.52
CA VAL A 182 2.60 -2.31 -5.85
C VAL A 182 3.99 -2.53 -5.27
N ASP A 183 4.22 -3.62 -4.56
CA ASP A 183 5.51 -3.92 -3.93
C ASP A 183 6.62 -4.06 -4.99
N ALA A 184 6.35 -4.76 -6.11
CA ALA A 184 7.30 -4.85 -7.23
C ALA A 184 7.57 -3.49 -7.87
N PHE A 185 6.56 -2.64 -7.97
CA PHE A 185 6.71 -1.30 -8.53
C PHE A 185 7.48 -0.34 -7.60
N LYS A 186 7.28 -0.43 -6.28
CA LYS A 186 8.08 0.32 -5.29
C LYS A 186 9.57 -0.02 -5.39
N GLU A 187 9.91 -1.27 -5.68
CA GLU A 187 11.30 -1.67 -5.91
C GLU A 187 11.90 -0.98 -7.16
N ILE A 188 11.13 -0.87 -8.25
CA ILE A 188 11.54 -0.10 -9.44
C ILE A 188 11.80 1.37 -9.06
N MET A 189 10.88 1.98 -8.32
CA MET A 189 11.01 3.38 -7.89
C MET A 189 12.22 3.60 -6.99
N SER A 190 12.54 2.63 -6.11
CA SER A 190 13.73 2.69 -5.27
C SER A 190 15.01 2.76 -6.11
N VAL A 191 15.10 1.97 -7.18
CA VAL A 191 16.27 1.99 -8.10
C VAL A 191 16.35 3.34 -8.83
N LEU A 192 15.22 3.82 -9.38
CA LEU A 192 15.17 5.09 -10.12
C LEU A 192 15.53 6.28 -9.24
N ASN A 193 14.93 6.39 -8.05
CA ASN A 193 15.17 7.50 -7.14
C ASN A 193 16.61 7.52 -6.63
N SER A 194 17.20 6.35 -6.38
CA SER A 194 18.62 6.25 -5.97
C SER A 194 19.55 6.82 -7.04
N ARG A 195 19.32 6.47 -8.31
CA ARG A 195 20.15 6.95 -9.43
C ARG A 195 19.92 8.41 -9.78
N ARG A 196 18.66 8.85 -9.70
CA ARG A 196 18.31 10.26 -9.85
C ARG A 196 19.01 11.13 -8.79
N ALA A 197 18.98 10.73 -7.52
CA ALA A 197 19.64 11.47 -6.44
C ALA A 197 21.16 11.57 -6.63
N GLU A 198 21.79 10.52 -7.15
CA GLU A 198 23.22 10.55 -7.51
C GLU A 198 23.53 11.48 -8.68
N ASP A 199 22.72 11.45 -9.74
CA ASP A 199 22.89 12.29 -10.95
C ASP A 199 22.62 13.78 -10.65
N GLU A 200 21.64 14.08 -9.80
CA GLU A 200 21.27 15.45 -9.39
C GLU A 200 22.22 16.02 -8.31
N GLY A 201 23.15 15.20 -7.78
CA GLY A 201 24.10 15.62 -6.76
C GLY A 201 23.47 15.90 -5.38
N VAL A 202 22.20 15.56 -5.20
CA VAL A 202 21.46 15.70 -3.94
C VAL A 202 21.83 14.52 -3.04
N ARG A 203 23.03 14.58 -2.45
CA ARG A 203 23.32 13.80 -1.24
C ARG A 203 22.75 14.56 -0.06
N LEU A 204 21.74 14.01 0.61
CA LEU A 204 21.44 14.46 1.97
C LEU A 204 22.71 14.28 2.81
N PRO A 205 23.18 15.31 3.53
CA PRO A 205 24.34 15.18 4.40
C PRO A 205 24.08 14.05 5.39
N SER A 206 25.11 13.25 5.68
CA SER A 206 24.96 12.14 6.63
C SER A 206 24.59 12.73 8.01
N PRO A 207 23.80 12.05 8.86
CA PRO A 207 23.42 12.57 10.17
C PRO A 207 24.59 13.06 11.05
N ASP A 208 25.79 12.55 10.81
CA ASP A 208 27.03 12.95 11.48
C ASP A 208 27.57 14.34 11.05
N GLU A 209 27.05 14.92 9.97
CA GLU A 209 27.43 16.25 9.44
C GLU A 209 26.46 17.36 9.88
N ILE A 210 25.54 17.08 10.80
CA ILE A 210 24.74 18.14 11.43
C ILE A 210 25.67 18.93 12.36
N LEU A 211 26.17 20.06 11.87
CA LEU A 211 26.79 21.11 12.67
C LEU A 211 25.85 21.47 13.83
N ARG A 212 26.16 20.95 15.02
CA ARG A 212 25.47 21.35 16.24
C ARG A 212 25.75 22.83 16.45
N LEU A 213 24.68 23.62 16.52
CA LEU A 213 24.76 25.01 16.92
C LEU A 213 25.56 25.08 18.24
N PRO A 214 26.52 26.00 18.37
CA PRO A 214 27.25 26.15 19.63
C PRO A 214 26.23 26.37 20.75
N GLY A 215 26.29 25.50 21.76
CA GLY A 215 25.44 25.62 22.94
C GLY A 215 25.58 27.02 23.51
N SER A 216 24.44 27.62 23.88
CA SER A 216 24.41 28.92 24.52
C SER A 216 24.96 28.83 25.95
N ASP A 217 26.26 28.63 26.08
CA ASP A 217 26.98 28.78 27.34
C ASP A 217 27.36 30.25 27.46
N THR A 218 26.43 31.04 27.99
CA THR A 218 26.76 32.34 28.59
C THR A 218 26.15 32.40 29.98
N GLU A 219 26.73 31.63 30.90
CA GLU A 219 26.78 32.04 32.30
C GLU A 219 28.19 32.51 32.64
N GLY A 220 28.28 33.75 33.14
CA GLY A 220 29.29 34.11 34.14
C GLY A 220 30.37 35.10 33.72
N GLU A 221 30.43 36.18 34.51
CA GLU A 221 31.59 37.02 34.85
C GLU A 221 31.79 38.34 34.11
N ALA A 222 31.27 39.42 34.71
CA ALA A 222 32.08 40.62 34.91
C ALA A 222 31.65 41.35 36.20
N LYS A 223 32.68 41.78 36.93
CA LYS A 223 32.76 42.38 38.27
C LYS A 223 31.88 43.60 38.51
#